data_AF-A0A8B6FL98-F1
#
_entry.id   AF-A0A8B6FL98-F1
#
_cell.length_a   1.000
_cell.length_b   1.000
_cell.length_c   1.000
_cell.angle_alpha   90.00
_cell.angle_beta   90.00
_cell.angle_gamma   90.00
#
_symmetry.space_group_name_H-M   'P 1'
#
loop_
_entity.id
_entity.type
_entity.pdbx_description
1 polymer ?
#
loop_
_entity_poly.entity_id
_entity_poly.type
_entity_poly.pdbx_seq_one_letter_code
_entity_poly.pdbx_strand_id
1 'polypeptide(L)'
;MSGEDHLVMMIGGLHIEMAAFKTFGCWLEDSEWTSVLVNAQVTSPGTDDSFLKASPVTTTRRTHQVTTCTLNRQLSNAYCQYKDVLRYYEVILELKIGTI
;
A
#
# COMPACT_ATOMS: atom_id res chain seq x y z
N MET A 1 -10.62 18.75 -20.57
CA MET A 1 -11.14 18.00 -19.41
C MET A 1 -10.21 16.81 -19.19
N SER A 2 -9.23 16.97 -18.30
CA SER A 2 -8.33 15.88 -17.91
C SER A 2 -9.04 15.09 -16.82
N GLY A 3 -9.47 13.86 -17.13
CA GLY A 3 -9.98 12.94 -16.13
C GLY A 3 -8.81 12.53 -15.24
N GLU A 4 -8.83 13.01 -14.01
CA GLU A 4 -7.85 12.65 -13.00
C GLU A 4 -8.21 11.24 -12.50
N ASP A 5 -7.37 10.26 -12.83
CA ASP A 5 -7.44 8.89 -12.33
C ASP A 5 -7.12 8.89 -10.83
N HIS A 6 -8.09 9.29 -10.02
CA HIS A 6 -7.97 9.29 -8.58
C HIS A 6 -8.15 7.87 -8.05
N LEU A 7 -7.03 7.22 -7.77
CA LEU A 7 -7.01 5.97 -7.04
C LEU A 7 -7.32 6.26 -5.56
N VAL A 8 -8.59 6.13 -5.18
CA VAL A 8 -9.05 6.34 -3.81
C VAL A 8 -8.61 5.15 -2.96
N MET A 9 -7.51 5.32 -2.22
CA MET A 9 -7.02 4.31 -1.27
C MET A 9 -7.80 4.46 0.05
N MET A 10 -8.67 3.50 0.35
CA MET A 10 -9.54 3.56 1.53
C MET A 10 -8.75 3.15 2.80
N ILE A 11 -8.22 4.13 3.55
CA ILE A 11 -7.44 3.93 4.78
C ILE A 11 -8.31 4.01 6.06
N GLY A 12 -9.65 3.97 5.92
CA GLY A 12 -10.59 4.27 7.00
C GLY A 12 -10.51 3.34 8.20
N GLY A 13 -10.60 2.02 7.98
CA GLY A 13 -10.46 1.03 9.07
C GLY A 13 -9.04 0.96 9.63
N LEU A 14 -8.04 1.09 8.75
CA LEU A 14 -6.63 0.95 9.12
C LEU A 14 -6.12 2.09 10.03
N HIS A 15 -6.60 3.33 9.83
CA HIS A 15 -6.27 4.44 10.74
C HIS A 15 -6.84 4.22 12.15
N ILE A 16 -8.06 3.70 12.24
CA ILE A 16 -8.71 3.39 13.52
C ILE A 16 -7.99 2.24 14.21
N GLU A 17 -7.63 1.19 13.47
CA GLU A 17 -6.83 0.07 13.98
C GLU A 17 -5.46 0.56 14.48
N MET A 18 -4.74 1.38 13.71
CA MET A 18 -3.45 1.94 14.15
C MET A 18 -3.58 2.83 15.38
N ALA A 19 -4.64 3.64 15.48
CA ALA A 19 -4.88 4.49 16.64
C ALA A 19 -5.16 3.62 17.89
N ALA A 20 -6.04 2.64 17.77
CA ALA A 20 -6.33 1.69 18.85
C ALA A 20 -5.07 0.95 19.30
N PHE A 21 -4.27 0.43 18.37
CA PHE A 21 -3.04 -0.28 18.69
C PHE A 21 -1.98 0.61 19.33
N LYS A 22 -1.85 1.88 18.94
CA LYS A 22 -0.94 2.81 19.64
C LYS A 22 -1.41 3.09 21.07
N THR A 23 -2.72 3.28 21.26
CA THR A 23 -3.29 3.51 22.59
C THR A 23 -3.10 2.28 23.48
N PHE A 24 -3.34 1.07 22.96
CA PHE A 24 -3.05 -0.17 23.68
C PHE A 24 -1.56 -0.35 23.96
N GLY A 25 -0.69 -0.06 23.00
CA GLY A 25 0.76 -0.09 23.17
C GLY A 25 1.22 0.80 24.32
N CYS A 26 0.82 2.08 24.33
CA CYS A 26 1.17 3.02 25.41
C CYS A 26 0.53 2.66 26.75
N TRP A 27 -0.66 2.07 26.76
CA TRP A 27 -1.32 1.64 28.00
C TRP A 27 -0.66 0.40 28.62
N LEU A 28 -0.13 -0.48 27.78
CA LEU A 28 0.49 -1.72 28.19
C LEU A 28 2.01 -1.60 28.34
N GLU A 29 2.60 -0.49 27.90
CA GLU A 29 3.98 -0.10 28.19
C GLU A 29 4.15 -0.03 29.72
N ASP A 30 5.15 -0.74 30.25
CA ASP A 30 5.44 -0.91 31.69
C ASP A 30 4.41 -1.70 32.53
N SER A 31 3.37 -2.29 31.92
CA SER A 31 2.36 -3.08 32.63
C SER A 31 2.74 -4.56 32.87
N GLU A 32 3.97 -4.94 32.53
CA GLU A 32 4.43 -6.34 32.44
C GLU A 32 3.58 -7.25 31.53
N TRP A 33 2.68 -6.68 30.71
CA TRP A 33 1.82 -7.44 29.81
C TRP A 33 2.59 -8.39 28.89
N THR A 34 3.80 -7.99 28.47
CA THR A 34 4.70 -8.83 27.66
C THR A 34 5.15 -10.09 28.41
N SER A 35 5.45 -10.01 29.71
CA SER A 35 5.81 -11.16 30.53
C SER A 35 4.62 -12.11 30.72
N VAL A 36 3.40 -11.55 30.86
CA VAL A 36 2.15 -12.30 30.95
C VAL A 36 1.88 -13.07 29.64
N LEU A 37 2.06 -12.44 28.49
CA LEU A 37 1.89 -13.08 27.17
C LEU A 37 2.89 -14.21 26.94
N VAL A 38 4.16 -14.00 27.32
CA VAL A 38 5.20 -15.02 27.25
C VAL A 38 4.89 -16.19 28.18
N ASN A 39 4.48 -15.90 29.41
CA ASN A 39 4.13 -16.93 30.40
C ASN A 39 2.87 -17.71 30.01
N ALA A 40 1.91 -17.06 29.35
CA ALA A 40 0.72 -17.70 28.77
C ALA A 40 1.02 -18.44 27.45
N GLN A 41 2.28 -18.49 27.00
CA GLN A 41 2.72 -19.12 25.75
C GLN A 41 2.03 -18.55 24.49
N VAL A 42 1.50 -17.33 24.58
CA VAL A 42 0.88 -16.63 23.44
C VAL A 42 1.97 -16.10 22.50
N THR A 43 3.12 -15.72 23.06
CA THR A 43 4.26 -15.21 22.29
C THR A 43 5.57 -15.78 22.85
N SER A 44 6.63 -15.78 22.05
CA SER A 44 7.98 -16.10 22.53
C SER A 44 8.67 -14.85 23.09
N PRO A 45 9.63 -15.02 24.02
CA PRO A 45 10.52 -13.94 24.43
C PRO A 45 11.22 -13.34 23.20
N GLY A 46 11.11 -12.02 23.00
CA GLY A 46 11.68 -11.31 21.86
C GLY A 46 10.70 -11.04 20.71
N THR A 47 9.51 -11.64 20.72
CA THR A 47 8.41 -11.33 19.78
C THR A 47 7.27 -10.55 20.46
N ASP A 48 7.20 -10.60 21.78
CA ASP A 48 6.25 -9.91 22.67
C ASP A 48 6.21 -8.39 22.45
N ASP A 49 7.37 -7.75 22.30
CA ASP A 49 7.48 -6.30 22.04
C ASP A 49 6.86 -5.89 20.69
N SER A 50 6.79 -6.81 19.73
CA SER A 50 6.17 -6.55 18.42
C SER A 50 4.65 -6.40 18.49
N PHE A 51 4.01 -7.00 19.50
CA PHE A 51 2.58 -6.85 19.77
C PHE A 51 2.25 -5.50 20.39
N LEU A 52 3.07 -5.02 21.32
CA LEU A 52 2.95 -3.66 21.88
C LEU A 52 3.12 -2.58 20.81
N LYS A 53 4.06 -2.80 19.89
CA LYS A 53 4.38 -1.83 18.83
C LYS A 53 3.49 -1.96 17.59
N ALA A 54 2.58 -2.93 17.57
CA ALA A 54 1.78 -3.31 16.41
C ALA A 54 2.60 -3.39 15.10
N SER A 55 3.84 -3.87 15.23
CA SER A 55 4.80 -4.00 14.13
C SER A 55 4.24 -4.77 12.92
N PRO A 56 3.42 -5.83 13.09
CA PRO A 56 2.80 -6.52 11.95
C PRO A 56 1.82 -5.66 11.14
N VAL A 57 1.02 -4.83 11.81
CA VAL A 57 0.04 -3.93 11.16
C VAL A 57 0.77 -2.82 10.42
N THR A 58 1.78 -2.22 11.06
CA THR A 58 2.58 -1.16 10.43
C THR A 58 3.37 -1.66 9.23
N THR A 59 3.91 -2.88 9.29
CA THR A 59 4.63 -3.54 8.19
C THR A 59 3.70 -3.87 7.04
N THR A 60 2.55 -4.51 7.31
CA THR A 60 1.54 -4.82 6.29
C THR A 60 1.06 -3.55 5.58
N ARG A 61 0.85 -2.46 6.32
CA ARG A 61 0.52 -1.15 5.74
C ARG A 61 1.61 -0.64 4.79
N ARG A 62 2.88 -0.67 5.23
CA ARG A 62 4.00 -0.20 4.40
C ARG A 62 4.09 -1.01 3.11
N THR A 63 3.99 -2.33 3.20
CA THR A 63 3.97 -3.20 2.02
C THR A 63 2.81 -2.85 1.11
N HIS A 64 1.59 -2.69 1.64
CA HIS A 64 0.41 -2.31 0.85
C HIS A 64 0.58 -0.95 0.13
N GLN A 65 1.11 0.06 0.82
CA GLN A 65 1.40 1.38 0.23
C GLN A 65 2.41 1.26 -0.92
N VAL A 66 3.51 0.53 -0.71
CA VAL A 66 4.52 0.29 -1.73
C VAL A 66 3.91 -0.45 -2.92
N THR A 67 3.17 -1.54 -2.68
CA THR A 67 2.50 -2.31 -3.73
C THR A 67 1.55 -1.42 -4.54
N THR A 68 0.71 -0.62 -3.89
CA THR A 68 -0.24 0.26 -4.59
C THR A 68 0.47 1.30 -5.44
N CYS A 69 1.51 1.96 -4.93
CA CYS A 69 2.33 2.89 -5.70
C CYS A 69 3.01 2.20 -6.90
N THR A 70 3.54 0.99 -6.72
CA THR A 70 4.19 0.24 -7.80
C THR A 70 3.21 -0.15 -8.90
N LEU A 71 2.01 -0.63 -8.53
CA LEU A 71 0.94 -0.99 -9.48
C LEU A 71 0.48 0.23 -10.26
N ASN A 72 0.24 1.36 -9.58
CA ASN A 72 -0.16 2.60 -10.25
C ASN A 72 0.89 3.04 -11.29
N ARG A 73 2.17 3.01 -10.92
CA ARG A 73 3.27 3.32 -11.85
C ARG A 73 3.31 2.38 -13.04
N GLN A 74 3.14 1.08 -12.82
CA GLN A 74 3.12 0.09 -13.90
C GLN A 74 1.94 0.31 -14.85
N LEU A 75 0.75 0.58 -14.31
CA LEU A 75 -0.45 0.92 -15.08
C LEU A 75 -0.22 2.18 -15.94
N SER A 76 0.30 3.25 -15.34
CA SER A 76 0.61 4.48 -16.09
C SER A 76 1.62 4.23 -17.21
N ASN A 77 2.69 3.47 -16.93
CA ASN A 77 3.70 3.16 -17.95
C ASN A 77 3.13 2.33 -19.11
N ALA A 78 2.35 1.29 -18.80
CA ALA A 78 1.70 0.46 -19.82
C ALA A 78 0.73 1.28 -20.68
N TYR A 79 0.00 2.21 -20.05
CA TYR A 79 -0.92 3.09 -20.75
C TYR A 79 -0.20 4.09 -21.67
N CYS A 80 0.93 4.65 -21.25
CA CYS A 80 1.77 5.49 -22.11
C CYS A 80 2.27 4.72 -23.33
N GLN A 81 2.79 3.51 -23.13
CA GLN A 81 3.25 2.65 -24.24
C GLN A 81 2.12 2.35 -25.23
N TYR A 82 0.93 2.05 -24.72
CA TYR A 82 -0.26 1.84 -25.55
C TYR A 82 -0.59 3.07 -26.41
N LYS A 83 -0.55 4.27 -25.82
CA LYS A 83 -0.79 5.54 -26.54
C LYS A 83 0.25 5.80 -27.63
N ASP A 84 1.52 5.51 -27.36
CA ASP A 84 2.59 5.70 -28.33
C ASP A 84 2.40 4.79 -29.55
N VAL A 85 1.99 3.54 -29.32
CA VAL A 85 1.67 2.58 -30.39
C VAL A 85 0.48 3.06 -31.21
N LEU A 86 -0.61 3.51 -30.57
CA LEU A 86 -1.77 4.05 -31.27
C LEU A 86 -1.40 5.25 -32.15
N ARG A 87 -0.62 6.19 -31.61
CA ARG A 87 -0.16 7.38 -32.34
C ARG A 87 0.71 6.99 -33.54
N TYR A 88 1.58 5.98 -33.39
CA TYR A 88 2.38 5.47 -34.50
C TYR A 88 1.49 4.96 -35.64
N TYR A 89 0.45 4.17 -35.34
CA TYR A 89 -0.46 3.66 -36.36
C TYR A 89 -1.31 4.76 -37.01
N GLU A 90 -1.74 5.77 -36.25
CA GLU A 90 -2.45 6.95 -36.78
C GLU A 90 -1.59 7.69 -37.82
N VAL A 91 -0.32 7.97 -37.50
CA VAL A 91 0.62 8.61 -38.42
C VAL A 91 0.85 7.78 -39.69
N ILE A 92 1.00 6.45 -39.55
CA ILE A 92 1.15 5.56 -40.70
C ILE A 92 -0.09 5.55 -41.58
N LEU A 93 -1.30 5.59 -41.00
CA LEU A 93 -2.54 5.63 -41.76
C LEU A 93 -2.66 6.92 -42.57
N GLU A 94 -2.40 8.07 -41.95
CA GLU A 94 -2.42 9.39 -42.59
C GLU A 94 -1.44 9.48 -43.76
N LEU A 95 -0.21 9.00 -43.58
CA LEU A 95 0.78 8.94 -44.67
C LEU A 95 0.31 8.06 -45.84
N LYS A 96 -0.40 6.97 -45.56
CA LYS A 96 -0.88 6.03 -46.59
C LYS A 96 -2.07 6.57 -47.37
N ILE A 97 -2.89 7.43 -46.76
CA ILE A 97 -4.03 8.11 -47.38
C ILE A 97 -3.57 9.32 -48.20
N GLY A 98 -2.57 10.06 -47.72
CA GLY A 98 -2.02 11.24 -48.40
C GLY A 98 -1.07 10.98 -49.58
N THR A 99 -0.80 9.71 -49.92
CA THR A 99 0.06 9.32 -51.05
C THR A 99 -0.76 8.77 -52.24
N ILE A 100 -1.99 9.25 -52.42
CA ILE A 100 -2.86 8.98 -53.59
C ILE A 100 -3.00 10.25 -54.42
#